data_AF-A0A813CFU6-F1
#
_entry.id   AF-A0A813CFU6-F1
#
_cell.length_a   1.000
_cell.length_b   1.000
_cell.length_c   1.000
_cell.angle_alpha   90.00
_cell.angle_beta   90.00
_cell.angle_gamma   90.00
#
_symmetry.space_group_name_H-M   'P 1'
#
loop_
_entity.id
_entity.type
_entity.pdbx_description
1 polymer ?
#
loop_
_entity_poly.entity_id
_entity_poly.type
_entity_poly.pdbx_seq_one_letter_code
_entity_poly.pdbx_strand_id
1 'polypeptide(L)'
;VSASGLMAPPEGYAPVVAFRFCPPSGIYFQLAIYVFEPRSADMSPSAPSPPSAQDIANDIVQIATFILHRDFWFAGFMCIFVVLSFLLTVWGMQQKSALKRFDLVGEARLCLARGVTTEAWEGMLAMERVMEAPGTGLIGPYGASLLQLTPLQAASCLYRLYASAKAMAEGRLQNEVRQGAKADAAALRAVRPVKAAMLSAWYFGAFAAELAGFAVASATLHPVLTLPGYFLGAVANGAAAWWGRSAEFLGAAAFSCLGVAFAMAGFQTKSFLKNDEAKVAGGGGPGMIPAVWILMRFISWTALCLVDLPQGVAPLGSLARPMGLPVLREKFLEPATASWEAVACFTSNFWISVEPEANATSVALTEEVGFGDCGWPTSGQLSSASTIFNTCLFSLAAVLVPLHMCIVVGMLLLNPIYACGADNIQLKEEVEAKDREIEDFAKQNELAAGQYEQLSLLPN
;
A
#
# COMPACT_ATOMS: atom_id res chain seq x y z
N VAL A 1 32.54 -20.35 40.82
CA VAL A 1 31.49 -20.82 39.89
C VAL A 1 30.95 -19.58 39.15
N SER A 2 31.78 -18.90 38.35
CA SER A 2 31.95 -19.03 36.88
C SER A 2 30.67 -19.03 36.03
N ALA A 3 30.28 -17.81 35.64
CA ALA A 3 29.83 -17.28 34.33
C ALA A 3 28.80 -18.00 33.42
N SER A 4 27.91 -17.16 32.85
CA SER A 4 27.36 -17.09 31.47
C SER A 4 25.82 -17.09 31.39
N GLY A 5 25.12 -16.21 30.66
CA GLY A 5 25.56 -15.15 29.76
C GLY A 5 24.48 -14.06 29.63
N LEU A 6 24.83 -12.85 30.05
CA LEU A 6 24.23 -11.64 29.50
C LEU A 6 24.85 -11.47 28.11
N MET A 7 24.06 -11.73 27.07
CA MET A 7 24.44 -11.30 25.72
C MET A 7 24.45 -9.77 25.72
N ALA A 8 25.65 -9.20 25.81
CA ALA A 8 25.88 -7.82 25.44
C ALA A 8 25.38 -7.63 23.99
N PRO A 9 24.64 -6.56 23.69
CA PRO A 9 24.30 -6.23 22.32
C PRO A 9 25.62 -6.05 21.53
N PRO A 10 25.76 -6.59 20.31
CA PRO A 10 26.98 -6.43 19.56
C PRO A 10 27.24 -4.93 19.31
N GLU A 11 28.34 -4.42 19.85
CA GLU A 11 28.84 -3.07 19.58
C GLU A 11 29.12 -2.94 18.08
N GLY A 12 28.44 -1.99 17.43
CA GLY A 12 28.49 -1.80 15.98
C GLY A 12 27.20 -1.25 15.34
N TYR A 13 26.14 -1.06 16.11
CA TYR A 13 24.89 -0.44 15.65
C TYR A 13 25.05 1.06 15.34
N ALA A 14 25.66 1.36 14.21
CA ALA A 14 25.41 2.63 13.53
C ALA A 14 24.03 2.51 12.84
N PRO A 15 23.07 3.42 13.11
CA PRO A 15 21.78 3.41 12.43
C PRO A 15 22.02 3.72 10.96
N VAL A 16 22.04 2.66 10.15
CA VAL A 16 22.28 2.76 8.71
C VAL A 16 21.21 3.68 8.11
N VAL A 17 21.71 4.67 7.37
CA VAL A 17 21.02 5.75 6.67
C VAL A 17 20.12 5.19 5.55
N ALA A 18 19.11 4.40 5.92
CA ALA A 18 18.33 3.57 4.99
C ALA A 18 16.91 4.10 4.69
N PHE A 19 16.51 5.23 5.29
CA PHE A 19 15.22 5.85 5.02
C PHE A 19 15.41 7.25 4.46
N ARG A 20 15.93 7.35 3.22
CA ARG A 20 15.66 8.54 2.41
C ARG A 20 14.25 8.43 1.83
N PHE A 21 13.57 9.56 1.85
CA PHE A 21 12.18 9.79 1.49
C PHE A 21 11.89 9.41 0.03
N CYS A 22 11.36 8.21 -0.20
CA CYS A 22 10.57 7.95 -1.39
C CYS A 22 9.23 7.32 -0.96
N PRO A 23 8.09 8.04 -1.13
CA PRO A 23 6.79 7.37 -1.19
C PRO A 23 6.75 6.42 -2.39
N PRO A 24 5.81 5.46 -2.44
CA PRO A 24 5.50 4.70 -3.66
C PRO A 24 5.18 5.62 -4.86
N SER A 25 4.83 6.88 -4.60
CA SER A 25 4.74 7.95 -5.60
C SER A 25 6.06 8.69 -5.83
N GLY A 26 7.23 8.04 -5.67
CA GLY A 26 8.56 8.67 -5.76
C GLY A 26 8.74 9.44 -7.06
N ILE A 27 8.22 8.88 -8.16
CA ILE A 27 8.14 9.50 -9.47
C ILE A 27 7.35 10.83 -9.42
N TYR A 28 6.23 10.93 -8.70
CA TYR A 28 5.39 12.13 -8.64
C TYR A 28 5.97 13.28 -7.84
N PHE A 29 6.55 12.99 -6.67
CA PHE A 29 7.15 14.03 -5.84
C PHE A 29 8.43 14.56 -6.52
N GLN A 30 9.22 13.68 -7.11
CA GLN A 30 10.42 14.07 -7.84
C GLN A 30 10.09 14.75 -9.16
N LEU A 31 9.06 14.33 -9.91
CA LEU A 31 8.61 15.09 -11.08
C LEU A 31 8.00 16.43 -10.70
N ALA A 32 7.23 16.52 -9.60
CA ALA A 32 6.68 17.79 -9.16
C ALA A 32 7.79 18.78 -8.78
N ILE A 33 8.83 18.33 -8.07
CA ILE A 33 10.03 19.15 -7.84
C ILE A 33 10.67 19.52 -9.19
N TYR A 34 10.88 18.57 -10.09
CA TYR A 34 11.56 18.83 -11.36
C TYR A 34 10.77 19.70 -12.37
N VAL A 35 9.43 19.69 -12.29
CA VAL A 35 8.52 20.44 -13.18
C VAL A 35 8.16 21.81 -12.60
N PHE A 36 8.07 21.94 -11.27
CA PHE A 36 7.67 23.17 -10.59
C PHE A 36 8.83 23.95 -9.95
N GLU A 37 10.04 23.39 -9.87
CA GLU A 37 11.21 24.15 -9.46
C GLU A 37 11.66 25.06 -10.62
N PRO A 38 11.59 26.39 -10.46
CA PRO A 38 12.04 27.30 -11.50
C PRO A 38 13.54 27.06 -11.69
N ARG A 39 13.96 26.78 -12.93
CA ARG A 39 15.39 26.77 -13.30
C ARG A 39 15.98 28.15 -12.98
N SER A 40 16.55 28.31 -11.78
CA SER A 40 17.50 29.37 -11.52
C SER A 40 18.69 29.11 -12.44
N ALA A 41 18.98 30.06 -13.33
CA ALA A 41 19.84 29.89 -14.49
C ALA A 41 21.33 29.61 -14.20
N ASP A 42 21.76 29.48 -12.94
CA ASP A 42 23.18 29.47 -12.57
C ASP A 42 23.57 28.31 -11.64
N MET A 43 23.27 27.06 -12.01
CA MET A 43 23.93 25.90 -11.39
C MET A 43 24.52 24.94 -12.44
N SER A 44 25.83 24.75 -12.30
CA SER A 44 26.72 23.85 -13.05
C SER A 44 26.19 22.41 -13.15
N PRO A 45 26.46 21.67 -14.25
CA PRO A 45 25.79 20.42 -14.55
C PRO A 45 26.46 19.25 -13.84
N SER A 46 26.14 19.03 -12.56
CA SER A 46 26.07 17.65 -12.07
C SER A 46 24.66 17.17 -12.40
N ALA A 47 24.52 16.42 -13.50
CA ALA A 47 23.23 15.88 -13.91
C ALA A 47 22.57 15.15 -12.72
N PRO A 48 21.41 15.60 -12.22
CA PRO A 48 20.68 14.85 -11.22
C PRO A 48 20.36 13.47 -11.80
N SER A 49 20.64 12.42 -11.03
CA SER A 49 20.35 11.05 -11.44
C SER A 49 18.86 10.91 -11.77
N PRO A 50 18.50 10.13 -12.81
CA PRO A 50 17.11 9.96 -13.20
C PRO A 50 16.28 9.42 -12.02
N PRO A 51 14.99 9.80 -11.89
CA PRO A 51 14.14 9.42 -10.77
C PRO A 51 14.14 7.92 -10.49
N SER A 52 14.19 7.10 -11.55
CA SER A 52 14.26 5.65 -11.49
C SER A 52 15.50 5.11 -10.77
N ALA A 53 16.63 5.82 -10.77
CA ALA A 53 17.85 5.39 -10.09
C ALA A 53 17.76 5.51 -8.56
N GLN A 54 16.93 6.43 -8.05
CA GLN A 54 16.78 6.66 -6.61
C GLN A 54 15.85 5.63 -5.96
N ASP A 55 14.76 5.26 -6.63
CA ASP A 55 13.82 4.24 -6.14
C ASP A 55 14.49 2.86 -6.09
N ILE A 56 15.21 2.48 -7.15
CA ILE A 56 16.03 1.25 -7.18
C ILE A 56 17.07 1.24 -6.06
N ALA A 57 17.72 2.38 -5.77
CA ALA A 57 18.71 2.47 -4.70
C ALA A 57 18.07 2.23 -3.32
N ASN A 58 16.89 2.80 -3.06
CA ASN A 58 16.16 2.57 -1.82
C ASN A 58 15.74 1.10 -1.66
N ASP A 59 15.29 0.46 -2.73
CA ASP A 59 14.90 -0.96 -2.71
C ASP A 59 16.09 -1.90 -2.52
N ILE A 60 17.22 -1.61 -3.17
CA ILE A 60 18.49 -2.34 -2.96
C ILE A 60 18.94 -2.21 -1.50
N VAL A 61 18.84 -1.02 -0.90
CA VAL A 61 19.19 -0.82 0.51
C VAL A 61 18.29 -1.63 1.43
N GLN A 62 16.98 -1.72 1.14
CA GLN A 62 16.07 -2.57 1.90
C GLN A 62 16.42 -4.06 1.77
N ILE A 63 16.67 -4.54 0.54
CA ILE A 63 17.11 -5.92 0.29
C ILE A 63 18.40 -6.22 1.07
N ALA A 64 19.40 -5.34 0.97
CA ALA A 64 20.66 -5.47 1.70
C ALA A 64 20.44 -5.49 3.22
N THR A 65 19.50 -4.68 3.72
CA THR A 65 19.14 -4.67 5.15
C THR A 65 18.57 -6.02 5.58
N PHE A 66 17.66 -6.64 4.81
CA PHE A 66 17.15 -7.98 5.14
C PHE A 66 18.23 -9.06 5.08
N ILE A 67 19.16 -8.98 4.13
CA ILE A 67 20.32 -9.87 4.05
C ILE A 67 21.19 -9.74 5.30
N LEU A 68 21.46 -8.50 5.75
CA LEU A 68 22.22 -8.24 6.98
C LEU A 68 21.52 -8.80 8.22
N HIS A 69 20.19 -8.77 8.27
CA HIS A 69 19.38 -9.37 9.33
C HIS A 69 19.19 -10.88 9.20
N ARG A 70 19.82 -11.52 8.20
CA ARG A 70 19.72 -12.96 7.89
C ARG A 70 18.30 -13.42 7.50
N ASP A 71 17.45 -12.49 7.07
CA ASP A 71 16.11 -12.76 6.53
C ASP A 71 16.17 -13.01 5.01
N PHE A 72 16.92 -14.05 4.61
CA PHE A 72 17.22 -14.33 3.20
C PHE A 72 15.97 -14.59 2.35
N TRP A 73 14.94 -15.21 2.92
CA TRP A 73 13.67 -15.48 2.24
C TRP A 73 12.98 -14.19 1.81
N PHE A 74 12.97 -13.20 2.70
CA PHE A 74 12.30 -11.94 2.46
C PHE A 74 13.10 -11.05 1.51
N ALA A 75 14.43 -11.04 1.66
CA ALA A 75 15.32 -10.41 0.70
C ALA A 75 15.16 -10.99 -0.72
N GLY A 76 15.04 -12.31 -0.84
CA GLY A 76 14.80 -12.99 -2.11
C GLY A 76 13.44 -12.63 -2.72
N PHE A 77 12.38 -12.66 -1.92
CA PHE A 77 11.04 -12.23 -2.33
C PHE A 77 11.03 -10.77 -2.79
N MET A 78 11.64 -9.87 -2.01
CA MET A 78 11.83 -8.46 -2.37
C MET A 78 12.54 -8.28 -3.70
N CYS A 79 13.67 -8.97 -3.88
CA CYS A 79 14.45 -8.90 -5.12
C CYS A 79 13.60 -9.29 -6.33
N ILE A 80 12.80 -10.35 -6.22
CA ILE A 80 11.88 -10.78 -7.28
C ILE A 80 10.87 -9.67 -7.59
N PHE A 81 10.21 -9.08 -6.58
CA PHE A 81 9.20 -8.04 -6.81
C PHE A 81 9.77 -6.76 -7.39
N VAL A 82 10.93 -6.31 -6.91
CA VAL A 82 11.59 -5.10 -7.39
C VAL A 82 12.04 -5.29 -8.84
N VAL A 83 12.70 -6.42 -9.15
CA VAL A 83 13.15 -6.71 -10.52
C VAL A 83 11.95 -6.86 -11.45
N LEU A 84 10.92 -7.58 -11.05
CA LEU A 84 9.72 -7.78 -11.85
C LEU A 84 8.97 -6.46 -12.08
N SER A 85 8.79 -5.64 -11.04
CA SER A 85 8.15 -4.32 -11.13
C SER A 85 8.91 -3.43 -12.10
N PHE A 86 10.25 -3.38 -11.98
CA PHE A 86 11.09 -2.60 -12.88
C PHE A 86 10.96 -3.07 -14.33
N LEU A 87 11.12 -4.38 -14.58
CA LEU A 87 11.03 -4.95 -15.94
C LEU A 87 9.66 -4.71 -16.58
N LEU A 88 8.57 -4.94 -15.84
CA LEU A 88 7.22 -4.77 -16.36
C LEU A 88 6.84 -3.29 -16.54
N THR A 89 7.31 -2.40 -15.67
CA THR A 89 7.07 -0.95 -15.81
C THR A 89 7.80 -0.40 -17.02
N VAL A 90 9.08 -0.73 -17.18
CA VAL A 90 9.89 -0.30 -18.33
C VAL A 90 9.31 -0.86 -19.62
N TRP A 91 9.02 -2.16 -19.67
CA TRP A 91 8.48 -2.81 -20.86
C TRP A 91 7.08 -2.29 -21.22
N GLY A 92 6.20 -2.16 -20.23
CA GLY A 92 4.84 -1.67 -20.41
C GLY A 92 4.80 -0.22 -20.92
N MET A 93 5.66 0.65 -20.39
CA MET A 93 5.79 2.02 -20.89
C MET A 93 6.31 2.07 -22.32
N GLN A 94 7.35 1.29 -22.64
CA GLN A 94 7.92 1.28 -23.99
C GLN A 94 6.90 0.84 -25.06
N GLN A 95 6.04 -0.13 -24.75
CA GLN A 95 5.02 -0.58 -25.70
C GLN A 95 3.87 0.40 -25.89
N LYS A 96 3.53 1.20 -24.87
CA LYS A 96 2.34 2.07 -24.88
C LYS A 96 2.64 3.54 -25.12
N SER A 97 3.88 3.99 -24.97
CA SER A 97 4.25 5.39 -25.25
C SER A 97 4.21 5.69 -26.75
N ALA A 98 3.53 6.77 -27.12
CA ALA A 98 3.57 7.32 -28.46
C ALA A 98 4.99 7.73 -28.87
N LEU A 99 5.83 8.09 -27.89
CA LEU A 99 7.24 8.44 -28.09
C LEU A 99 8.14 7.21 -28.30
N LYS A 100 7.62 5.98 -28.11
CA LYS A 100 8.35 4.69 -28.15
C LYS A 100 9.65 4.67 -27.32
N ARG A 101 9.80 5.59 -26.36
CA ARG A 101 10.95 5.76 -25.49
C ARG A 101 10.50 6.00 -24.06
N PHE A 102 11.37 5.71 -23.10
CA PHE A 102 11.12 5.97 -21.68
C PHE A 102 11.39 7.46 -21.37
N ASP A 103 10.40 8.32 -21.55
CA ASP A 103 10.49 9.77 -21.30
C ASP A 103 9.39 10.24 -20.33
N LEU A 104 9.61 10.01 -19.03
CA LEU A 104 8.67 10.36 -17.97
C LEU A 104 8.33 11.85 -17.95
N VAL A 105 9.33 12.72 -18.18
CA VAL A 105 9.14 14.18 -18.14
C VAL A 105 8.34 14.64 -19.35
N GLY A 106 8.62 14.09 -20.54
CA GLY A 106 7.83 14.34 -21.74
C GLY A 106 6.38 13.91 -21.56
N GLU A 107 6.14 12.71 -21.06
CA GLU A 107 4.78 12.19 -20.80
C GLU A 107 4.02 13.02 -19.75
N ALA A 108 4.69 13.48 -18.69
CA ALA A 108 4.05 14.34 -17.69
C ALA A 108 3.68 15.72 -18.25
N ARG A 109 4.54 16.31 -19.09
CA ARG A 109 4.22 17.56 -19.81
C ARG A 109 3.01 17.37 -20.74
N LEU A 110 2.96 16.24 -21.44
CA LEU A 110 1.80 15.88 -22.26
C LEU A 110 0.53 15.73 -21.41
N CYS A 111 0.60 15.08 -20.25
CA CYS A 111 -0.53 14.99 -19.33
C CYS A 111 -1.03 16.37 -18.88
N LEU A 112 -0.10 17.27 -18.52
CA LEU A 112 -0.44 18.65 -18.14
C LEU A 112 -1.09 19.42 -19.29
N ALA A 113 -0.57 19.27 -20.51
CA ALA A 113 -1.11 19.93 -21.70
C ALA A 113 -2.51 19.42 -22.07
N ARG A 114 -2.73 18.11 -21.96
CA ARG A 114 -4.05 17.47 -22.16
C ARG A 114 -5.07 17.87 -21.10
N GLY A 115 -4.60 18.18 -19.89
CA GLY A 115 -5.43 18.29 -18.69
C GLY A 115 -5.93 16.94 -18.17
N VAL A 116 -5.48 15.83 -18.77
CA VAL A 116 -5.78 14.44 -18.39
C VAL A 116 -4.56 13.56 -18.64
N THR A 117 -4.51 12.40 -17.99
CA THR A 117 -3.40 11.43 -18.12
C THR A 117 -3.31 10.80 -19.51
N THR A 118 -2.09 10.53 -19.99
CA THR A 118 -1.88 9.75 -21.23
C THR A 118 -2.03 8.26 -20.98
N GLU A 119 -2.27 7.46 -22.03
CA GLU A 119 -2.36 6.00 -21.90
C GLU A 119 -1.07 5.36 -21.38
N ALA A 120 0.08 5.91 -21.77
CA ALA A 120 1.39 5.46 -21.32
C ALA A 120 1.59 5.74 -19.83
N TRP A 121 1.19 6.94 -19.38
CA TRP A 121 1.18 7.30 -17.98
C TRP A 121 0.26 6.39 -17.17
N GLU A 122 -0.99 6.19 -17.60
CA GLU A 122 -1.91 5.25 -16.93
C GLU A 122 -1.41 3.80 -16.95
N GLY A 123 -0.70 3.39 -18.00
CA GLY A 123 -0.04 2.09 -18.07
C GLY A 123 1.04 1.91 -17.01
N MET A 124 1.89 2.92 -16.82
CA MET A 124 2.90 2.97 -15.76
C MET A 124 2.25 2.93 -14.39
N LEU A 125 1.25 3.78 -14.15
CA LEU A 125 0.56 3.85 -12.87
C LEU A 125 -0.17 2.56 -12.52
N ALA A 126 -0.74 1.88 -13.51
CA ALA A 126 -1.35 0.58 -13.27
C ALA A 126 -0.32 -0.42 -12.71
N MET A 127 0.92 -0.40 -13.19
CA MET A 127 1.99 -1.28 -12.70
C MET A 127 2.45 -0.88 -11.30
N GLU A 128 2.68 0.42 -11.06
CA GLU A 128 3.02 0.96 -9.74
C GLU A 128 1.97 0.57 -8.69
N ARG A 129 0.69 0.81 -8.99
CA ARG A 129 -0.43 0.60 -8.06
C ARG A 129 -0.72 -0.88 -7.77
N VAL A 130 -0.36 -1.80 -8.66
CA VAL A 130 -0.70 -3.24 -8.56
C VAL A 130 0.47 -4.11 -8.12
N MET A 131 1.71 -3.66 -8.31
CA MET A 131 2.92 -4.43 -8.00
C MET A 131 3.85 -3.71 -7.02
N GLU A 132 4.22 -2.48 -7.31
CA GLU A 132 5.18 -1.72 -6.48
C GLU A 132 4.57 -1.33 -5.14
N ALA A 133 3.43 -0.63 -5.15
CA ALA A 133 2.77 -0.16 -3.94
C ALA A 133 2.46 -1.28 -2.93
N PRO A 134 1.96 -2.47 -3.34
CA PRO A 134 1.87 -3.63 -2.45
C PRO A 134 3.23 -4.11 -1.95
N GLY A 135 4.25 -4.18 -2.80
CA GLY A 135 5.61 -4.57 -2.41
C GLY A 135 6.12 -3.65 -1.29
N THR A 136 6.21 -2.34 -1.54
CA THR A 136 6.65 -1.37 -0.55
C THR A 136 5.78 -1.38 0.71
N GLY A 137 4.46 -1.55 0.54
CA GLY A 137 3.48 -1.53 1.62
C GLY A 137 3.48 -2.77 2.50
N LEU A 138 3.87 -3.94 1.97
CA LEU A 138 4.01 -5.18 2.74
C LEU A 138 5.34 -5.22 3.49
N ILE A 139 6.41 -4.80 2.80
CA ILE A 139 7.77 -4.93 3.26
C ILE A 139 8.15 -3.83 4.26
N GLY A 140 7.82 -2.58 3.96
CA GLY A 140 8.19 -1.45 4.80
C GLY A 140 7.69 -1.59 6.25
N PRO A 141 6.38 -1.78 6.47
CA PRO A 141 5.83 -1.90 7.81
C PRO A 141 6.29 -3.15 8.56
N TYR A 142 6.41 -4.30 7.87
CA TYR A 142 6.97 -5.52 8.45
C TYR A 142 8.42 -5.29 8.91
N GLY A 143 9.30 -4.84 8.01
CA GLY A 143 10.70 -4.60 8.33
C GLY A 143 10.87 -3.57 9.45
N ALA A 144 10.08 -2.49 9.43
CA ALA A 144 10.10 -1.46 10.46
C ALA A 144 9.70 -2.00 11.85
N SER A 145 8.73 -2.92 11.92
CA SER A 145 8.30 -3.53 13.19
C SER A 145 9.38 -4.40 13.86
N LEU A 146 10.40 -4.81 13.10
CA LEU A 146 11.53 -5.58 13.60
C LEU A 146 12.67 -4.71 14.15
N LEU A 147 12.68 -3.41 13.84
CA LEU A 147 13.79 -2.49 14.13
C LEU A 147 13.47 -1.56 15.31
N GLN A 148 14.53 -1.06 15.96
CA GLN A 148 14.43 0.14 16.78
C GLN A 148 14.40 1.36 15.86
N LEU A 149 13.28 2.07 15.87
CA LEU A 149 13.04 3.20 15.00
C LEU A 149 13.36 4.51 15.74
N THR A 150 13.84 5.48 14.97
CA THR A 150 13.77 6.89 15.33
C THR A 150 12.37 7.44 15.00
N PRO A 151 11.94 8.57 15.60
CA PRO A 151 10.65 9.19 15.28
C PRO A 151 10.46 9.46 13.79
N LEU A 152 11.52 9.91 13.11
CA LEU A 152 11.49 10.17 11.67
C LEU A 152 11.27 8.89 10.85
N GLN A 153 11.92 7.80 11.24
CA GLN A 153 11.73 6.50 10.59
C GLN A 153 10.32 5.96 10.81
N ALA A 154 9.79 6.06 12.04
CA ALA A 154 8.42 5.67 12.35
C ALA A 154 7.39 6.45 11.51
N ALA A 155 7.52 7.78 11.45
CA ALA A 155 6.67 8.63 10.63
C ALA A 155 6.76 8.31 9.13
N SER A 156 7.98 8.10 8.63
CA SER A 156 8.22 7.69 7.23
C SER A 156 7.56 6.34 6.93
N CYS A 157 7.66 5.36 7.82
CA CYS A 157 7.04 4.04 7.64
C CYS A 157 5.51 4.12 7.63
N LEU A 158 4.91 4.91 8.51
CA LEU A 158 3.45 5.15 8.51
C LEU A 158 2.99 5.86 7.23
N TYR A 159 3.74 6.87 6.79
CA TYR A 159 3.45 7.58 5.55
C TYR A 159 3.55 6.65 4.33
N ARG A 160 4.54 5.75 4.28
CA ARG A 160 4.65 4.74 3.22
C ARG A 160 3.47 3.77 3.23
N LEU A 161 3.03 3.30 4.39
CA LEU A 161 1.83 2.46 4.51
C LEU A 161 0.60 3.19 3.96
N TYR A 162 0.39 4.45 4.37
CA TYR A 162 -0.69 5.30 3.89
C TYR A 162 -0.63 5.48 2.36
N ALA A 163 0.53 5.86 1.83
CA ALA A 163 0.71 6.12 0.41
C ALA A 163 0.50 4.84 -0.43
N SER A 164 1.00 3.69 0.03
CA SER A 164 0.78 2.39 -0.61
C SER A 164 -0.69 2.00 -0.61
N ALA A 165 -1.39 2.13 0.52
CA ALA A 165 -2.82 1.86 0.63
C ALA A 165 -3.64 2.75 -0.31
N LYS A 166 -3.29 4.04 -0.39
CA LYS A 166 -3.93 5.00 -1.29
C LYS A 166 -3.71 4.65 -2.75
N ALA A 167 -2.47 4.37 -3.16
CA ALA A 167 -2.13 4.02 -4.53
C ALA A 167 -2.87 2.74 -4.98
N MET A 168 -2.89 1.70 -4.14
CA MET A 168 -3.65 0.48 -4.41
C MET A 168 -5.15 0.73 -4.49
N ALA A 169 -5.72 1.59 -3.64
CA ALA A 169 -7.14 1.93 -3.67
C ALA A 169 -7.54 2.66 -4.96
N GLU A 170 -6.73 3.62 -5.39
CA GLU A 170 -6.91 4.31 -6.67
C GLU A 170 -6.77 3.34 -7.84
N GLY A 171 -5.78 2.44 -7.80
CA GLY A 171 -5.59 1.41 -8.81
C GLY A 171 -6.74 0.42 -8.87
N ARG A 172 -7.32 0.07 -7.73
CA ARG A 172 -8.48 -0.81 -7.68
C ARG A 172 -9.71 -0.15 -8.28
N LEU A 173 -9.96 1.11 -7.95
CA LEU A 173 -11.05 1.88 -8.54
C LEU A 173 -10.87 2.02 -10.07
N GLN A 174 -9.66 2.36 -10.51
CA GLN A 174 -9.32 2.45 -11.94
C GLN A 174 -9.56 1.12 -12.66
N ASN A 175 -9.12 0.00 -12.07
CA ASN A 175 -9.34 -1.33 -12.63
C ASN A 175 -10.82 -1.74 -12.65
N GLU A 176 -11.61 -1.33 -11.66
CA GLU A 176 -13.06 -1.55 -11.66
C GLU A 176 -13.75 -0.86 -12.83
N VAL A 177 -13.47 0.43 -13.02
CA VAL A 177 -14.11 1.20 -14.09
C VAL A 177 -13.60 0.76 -15.47
N ARG A 178 -12.30 0.57 -15.62
CA ARG A 178 -11.69 0.20 -16.90
C ARG A 178 -12.14 -1.18 -17.40
N GLN A 179 -12.27 -2.14 -16.50
CA GLN A 179 -12.70 -3.50 -16.85
C GLN A 179 -14.22 -3.61 -17.03
N GLY A 180 -15.02 -2.79 -16.34
CA GLY A 180 -16.48 -2.88 -16.43
C GLY A 180 -17.16 -1.94 -17.45
N ALA A 181 -16.58 -0.75 -17.66
CA ALA A 181 -17.14 0.30 -18.50
C ALA A 181 -16.15 0.88 -19.51
N LYS A 182 -15.01 0.22 -19.77
CA LYS A 182 -14.01 0.67 -20.76
C LYS A 182 -13.51 2.11 -20.57
N ALA A 183 -13.65 2.66 -19.36
CA ALA A 183 -13.48 4.07 -19.06
C ALA A 183 -12.49 4.30 -17.91
N ASP A 184 -12.11 5.55 -17.69
CA ASP A 184 -11.27 5.95 -16.56
C ASP A 184 -12.08 6.22 -15.28
N ALA A 185 -11.46 6.01 -14.11
CA ALA A 185 -12.09 6.32 -12.83
C ALA A 185 -12.45 7.80 -12.67
N ALA A 186 -11.81 8.69 -13.43
CA ALA A 186 -12.19 10.10 -13.53
C ALA A 186 -13.63 10.26 -14.01
N ALA A 187 -14.09 9.46 -14.99
CA ALA A 187 -15.46 9.47 -15.47
C ALA A 187 -16.45 9.07 -14.35
N LEU A 188 -16.15 8.00 -13.59
CA LEU A 188 -16.99 7.61 -12.45
C LEU A 188 -17.03 8.68 -11.35
N ARG A 189 -15.88 9.33 -11.06
CA ARG A 189 -15.81 10.44 -10.10
C ARG A 189 -16.62 11.65 -10.56
N ALA A 190 -16.68 11.91 -11.87
CA ALA A 190 -17.47 13.00 -12.42
C ALA A 190 -18.98 12.71 -12.39
N VAL A 191 -19.42 11.49 -12.74
CA VAL A 191 -20.85 11.12 -12.76
C VAL A 191 -21.40 10.90 -11.35
N ARG A 192 -20.65 10.18 -10.50
CA ARG A 192 -21.09 9.76 -9.15
C ARG A 192 -20.00 10.03 -8.09
N PRO A 193 -19.67 11.31 -7.81
CA PRO A 193 -18.55 11.69 -6.94
C PRO A 193 -18.65 11.08 -5.54
N VAL A 194 -19.84 11.10 -4.92
CA VAL A 194 -20.04 10.56 -3.56
C VAL A 194 -19.82 9.04 -3.54
N LYS A 195 -20.39 8.31 -4.51
CA LYS A 195 -20.22 6.85 -4.58
C LYS A 195 -18.76 6.46 -4.85
N ALA A 196 -18.11 7.18 -5.77
CA ALA A 196 -16.69 6.99 -6.06
C ALA A 196 -15.81 7.28 -4.83
N ALA A 197 -16.12 8.34 -4.08
CA ALA A 197 -15.40 8.69 -2.86
C ALA A 197 -15.60 7.65 -1.74
N MET A 198 -16.83 7.20 -1.50
CA MET A 198 -17.11 6.14 -0.53
C MET A 198 -16.40 4.84 -0.89
N LEU A 199 -16.43 4.44 -2.16
CA LEU A 199 -15.73 3.24 -2.63
C LEU A 199 -14.21 3.40 -2.51
N SER A 200 -13.67 4.57 -2.86
CA SER A 200 -12.23 4.87 -2.69
C SER A 200 -11.82 4.81 -1.22
N ALA A 201 -12.62 5.36 -0.32
CA ALA A 201 -12.37 5.33 1.11
C ALA A 201 -12.42 3.91 1.67
N TRP A 202 -13.38 3.09 1.22
CA TRP A 202 -13.43 1.68 1.58
C TRP A 202 -12.23 0.91 1.04
N TYR A 203 -11.86 1.06 -0.24
CA TYR A 203 -10.66 0.41 -0.79
C TYR A 203 -9.40 0.86 -0.07
N PHE A 204 -9.27 2.13 0.27
CA PHE A 204 -8.18 2.64 1.07
C PHE A 204 -8.11 1.96 2.44
N GLY A 205 -9.24 1.89 3.15
CA GLY A 205 -9.32 1.18 4.43
C GLY A 205 -9.04 -0.32 4.31
N ALA A 206 -9.51 -0.96 3.24
CA ALA A 206 -9.27 -2.37 2.95
C ALA A 206 -7.77 -2.65 2.72
N PHE A 207 -7.11 -1.88 1.86
CA PHE A 207 -5.68 -2.06 1.62
C PHE A 207 -4.84 -1.67 2.85
N ALA A 208 -5.23 -0.64 3.61
CA ALA A 208 -4.58 -0.35 4.88
C ALA A 208 -4.73 -1.52 5.87
N ALA A 209 -5.90 -2.17 5.93
CA ALA A 209 -6.13 -3.37 6.73
C ALA A 209 -5.27 -4.56 6.27
N GLU A 210 -5.15 -4.78 4.96
CA GLU A 210 -4.30 -5.82 4.37
C GLU A 210 -2.83 -5.61 4.70
N LEU A 211 -2.31 -4.40 4.49
CA LEU A 211 -0.92 -4.07 4.77
C LEU A 211 -0.61 -4.17 6.28
N ALA A 212 -1.46 -3.60 7.12
CA ALA A 212 -1.28 -3.63 8.57
C ALA A 212 -1.43 -5.05 9.12
N GLY A 213 -2.48 -5.77 8.70
CA GLY A 213 -2.74 -7.14 9.10
C GLY A 213 -1.63 -8.10 8.68
N PHE A 214 -1.10 -7.94 7.46
CA PHE A 214 0.06 -8.71 7.01
C PHE A 214 1.30 -8.42 7.84
N ALA A 215 1.59 -7.15 8.13
CA ALA A 215 2.78 -6.78 8.88
C ALA A 215 2.73 -7.33 10.31
N VAL A 216 1.58 -7.20 11.00
CA VAL A 216 1.36 -7.79 12.33
C VAL A 216 1.46 -9.31 12.29
N ALA A 217 0.78 -9.97 11.35
CA ALA A 217 0.80 -11.42 11.23
C ALA A 217 2.21 -11.94 10.91
N SER A 218 2.94 -11.28 10.02
CA SER A 218 4.28 -11.71 9.59
C SER A 218 5.33 -11.48 10.67
N ALA A 219 5.22 -10.38 11.43
CA ALA A 219 6.04 -10.15 12.61
C ALA A 219 5.78 -11.22 13.69
N THR A 220 4.51 -11.61 13.88
CA THR A 220 4.08 -12.59 14.89
C THR A 220 4.39 -14.05 14.50
N LEU A 221 4.21 -14.44 13.24
CA LEU A 221 4.19 -15.86 12.82
C LEU A 221 5.31 -16.28 11.87
N HIS A 222 6.10 -15.37 11.33
CA HIS A 222 7.01 -15.60 10.19
C HIS A 222 6.33 -15.47 8.81
N PRO A 223 6.91 -14.70 7.87
CA PRO A 223 6.37 -14.52 6.52
C PRO A 223 6.11 -15.81 5.74
N VAL A 224 6.90 -16.87 5.99
CA VAL A 224 6.72 -18.19 5.35
C VAL A 224 5.34 -18.80 5.67
N LEU A 225 4.74 -18.47 6.82
CA LEU A 225 3.39 -18.93 7.17
C LEU A 225 2.30 -17.99 6.64
N THR A 226 2.59 -16.71 6.45
CA THR A 226 1.60 -15.72 5.99
C THR A 226 1.49 -15.66 4.46
N LEU A 227 2.61 -15.78 3.73
CA LEU A 227 2.69 -15.71 2.27
C LEU A 227 1.85 -16.76 1.53
N PRO A 228 1.77 -18.04 1.96
CA PRO A 228 0.86 -19.02 1.37
C PRO A 228 -0.59 -18.53 1.27
N GLY A 229 -1.05 -17.71 2.22
CA GLY A 229 -2.37 -17.09 2.19
C GLY A 229 -2.63 -16.20 0.96
N TYR A 230 -1.59 -15.56 0.41
CA TYR A 230 -1.69 -14.77 -0.83
C TYR A 230 -1.69 -15.63 -2.08
N PHE A 231 -0.88 -16.69 -2.13
CA PHE A 231 -0.91 -17.64 -3.24
C PHE A 231 -2.30 -18.28 -3.39
N LEU A 232 -2.93 -18.60 -2.28
CA LEU A 232 -4.28 -19.12 -2.31
C LEU A 232 -5.30 -18.07 -2.76
N GLY A 233 -5.05 -16.77 -2.55
CA GLY A 233 -5.84 -15.68 -3.14
C GLY A 233 -5.71 -15.63 -4.66
N ALA A 234 -4.52 -15.87 -5.19
CA ALA A 234 -4.31 -16.02 -6.64
C ALA A 234 -5.04 -17.26 -7.19
N VAL A 235 -5.01 -18.38 -6.47
CA VAL A 235 -5.81 -19.57 -6.81
C VAL A 235 -7.30 -19.27 -6.76
N ALA A 236 -7.78 -18.51 -5.78
CA ALA A 236 -9.19 -18.11 -5.69
C ALA A 236 -9.62 -17.25 -6.90
N ASN A 237 -8.76 -16.35 -7.38
CA ASN A 237 -9.01 -15.61 -8.62
C ASN A 237 -9.08 -16.54 -9.84
N GLY A 238 -8.16 -17.51 -9.95
CA GLY A 238 -8.21 -18.54 -10.99
C GLY A 238 -9.46 -19.42 -10.90
N ALA A 239 -9.87 -19.81 -9.70
CA ALA A 239 -11.09 -20.59 -9.47
C ALA A 239 -12.34 -19.78 -9.86
N ALA A 240 -12.38 -18.49 -9.55
CA ALA A 240 -13.46 -17.60 -9.97
C ALA A 240 -13.51 -17.45 -11.50
N ALA A 241 -12.37 -17.27 -12.14
CA ALA A 241 -12.23 -17.25 -13.59
C ALA A 241 -12.72 -18.56 -14.26
N TRP A 242 -12.33 -19.71 -13.69
CA TRP A 242 -12.76 -21.02 -14.16
C TRP A 242 -14.26 -21.22 -13.99
N TRP A 243 -14.83 -20.80 -12.86
CA TRP A 243 -16.27 -20.81 -12.62
C TRP A 243 -17.02 -19.94 -13.63
N GLY A 244 -16.42 -18.80 -13.98
CA GLY A 244 -16.82 -17.93 -15.09
C GLY A 244 -16.68 -18.52 -16.49
N ARG A 245 -16.29 -19.80 -16.60
CA ARG A 245 -16.04 -20.54 -17.84
C ARG A 245 -14.93 -19.95 -18.72
N SER A 246 -13.99 -19.22 -18.12
CA SER A 246 -12.84 -18.73 -18.89
C SER A 246 -11.83 -19.85 -19.17
N ALA A 247 -11.37 -19.93 -20.42
CA ALA A 247 -10.26 -20.78 -20.82
C ALA A 247 -8.89 -20.31 -20.26
N GLU A 248 -8.80 -19.05 -19.84
CA GLU A 248 -7.56 -18.41 -19.38
C GLU A 248 -7.42 -18.37 -17.84
N PHE A 249 -8.15 -19.22 -17.13
CA PHE A 249 -8.17 -19.22 -15.67
C PHE A 249 -6.79 -19.41 -15.01
N LEU A 250 -5.90 -20.20 -15.65
CA LEU A 250 -4.50 -20.34 -15.24
C LEU A 250 -3.72 -19.02 -15.41
N GLY A 251 -4.03 -18.28 -16.47
CA GLY A 251 -3.48 -16.94 -16.70
C GLY A 251 -3.92 -15.95 -15.61
N ALA A 252 -5.18 -15.99 -15.18
CA ALA A 252 -5.67 -15.17 -14.07
C ALA A 252 -4.97 -15.51 -12.74
N ALA A 253 -4.75 -16.79 -12.45
CA ALA A 253 -4.00 -17.20 -11.27
C ALA A 253 -2.54 -16.73 -11.34
N ALA A 254 -1.85 -16.99 -12.46
CA ALA A 254 -0.47 -16.58 -12.66
C ALA A 254 -0.30 -15.05 -12.57
N PHE A 255 -1.19 -14.29 -13.22
CA PHE A 255 -1.18 -12.84 -13.16
C PHE A 255 -1.47 -12.32 -11.75
N SER A 256 -2.35 -12.98 -10.99
CA SER A 256 -2.61 -12.61 -9.59
C SER A 256 -1.42 -12.88 -8.66
N CYS A 257 -0.56 -13.85 -8.97
CA CYS A 257 0.70 -14.05 -8.24
C CYS A 257 1.70 -12.91 -8.46
N LEU A 258 1.66 -12.28 -9.64
CA LEU A 258 2.54 -11.16 -10.00
C LEU A 258 1.94 -9.82 -9.52
N GLY A 259 0.64 -9.62 -9.73
CA GLY A 259 -0.12 -8.47 -9.29
C GLY A 259 -0.67 -8.66 -7.88
N VAL A 260 0.18 -8.46 -6.87
CA VAL A 260 -0.13 -8.71 -5.44
C VAL A 260 -1.41 -8.01 -4.97
N ALA A 261 -1.72 -6.81 -5.49
CA ALA A 261 -2.97 -6.13 -5.19
C ALA A 261 -4.22 -6.97 -5.54
N PHE A 262 -4.14 -7.82 -6.57
CA PHE A 262 -5.22 -8.73 -6.95
C PHE A 262 -5.29 -9.98 -6.07
N ALA A 263 -4.17 -10.48 -5.57
CA ALA A 263 -4.16 -11.53 -4.54
C ALA A 263 -4.68 -11.00 -3.18
N MET A 264 -4.49 -9.72 -2.90
CA MET A 264 -5.00 -9.04 -1.71
C MET A 264 -6.50 -8.81 -1.77
N ALA A 265 -6.96 -8.01 -2.73
CA ALA A 265 -8.35 -7.54 -2.78
C ALA A 265 -9.29 -8.41 -3.63
N GLY A 266 -8.74 -9.42 -4.32
CA GLY A 266 -9.45 -10.23 -5.30
C GLY A 266 -9.52 -9.52 -6.65
N PHE A 267 -9.23 -10.23 -7.73
CA PHE A 267 -9.34 -9.67 -9.07
C PHE A 267 -10.81 -9.44 -9.45
N GLN A 268 -11.66 -10.41 -9.13
CA GLN A 268 -13.07 -10.51 -9.56
C GLN A 268 -14.07 -9.78 -8.62
N THR A 269 -13.62 -9.20 -7.49
CA THR A 269 -14.48 -8.50 -6.52
C THR A 269 -14.93 -7.11 -7.02
N LYS A 270 -16.12 -7.00 -7.64
CA LYS A 270 -16.60 -5.71 -8.20
C LYS A 270 -17.78 -5.15 -7.42
N SER A 271 -17.81 -3.83 -7.22
CA SER A 271 -18.78 -3.16 -6.36
C SER A 271 -19.87 -2.44 -7.15
N PHE A 272 -19.54 -1.91 -8.33
CA PHE A 272 -20.40 -1.10 -9.17
C PHE A 272 -20.55 -1.62 -10.59
N LEU A 273 -19.49 -2.20 -11.17
CA LEU A 273 -19.46 -2.58 -12.58
C LEU A 273 -18.91 -4.01 -12.72
N LYS A 274 -19.73 -4.91 -13.25
CA LYS A 274 -19.31 -6.28 -13.59
C LYS A 274 -18.14 -6.24 -14.57
N ASN A 275 -17.22 -7.19 -14.46
CA ASN A 275 -16.19 -7.41 -15.46
C ASN A 275 -16.77 -7.66 -16.85
N ASP A 276 -16.29 -6.90 -17.85
CA ASP A 276 -16.51 -7.22 -19.25
C ASP A 276 -15.66 -8.44 -19.62
N GLU A 277 -16.32 -9.58 -19.84
CA GLU A 277 -15.70 -10.88 -20.12
C GLU A 277 -14.75 -10.82 -21.32
N ALA A 278 -14.98 -9.91 -22.28
CA ALA A 278 -14.11 -9.72 -23.43
C ALA A 278 -12.79 -8.99 -23.12
N LYS A 279 -12.67 -8.37 -21.95
CA LYS A 279 -11.54 -7.50 -21.57
C LYS A 279 -10.69 -8.02 -20.43
N VAL A 280 -11.18 -9.03 -19.72
CA VAL A 280 -10.51 -9.57 -18.55
C VAL A 280 -9.76 -10.82 -18.97
N ALA A 281 -8.43 -10.79 -18.91
CA ALA A 281 -7.61 -11.99 -19.06
C ALA A 281 -8.04 -12.99 -17.96
N GLY A 282 -8.53 -14.16 -18.36
CA GLY A 282 -9.20 -15.09 -17.44
C GLY A 282 -10.71 -14.87 -17.21
N GLY A 283 -11.39 -14.02 -17.98
CA GLY A 283 -12.85 -13.85 -17.99
C GLY A 283 -13.47 -13.31 -16.69
N GLY A 284 -14.81 -13.16 -16.69
CA GLY A 284 -15.60 -12.70 -15.55
C GLY A 284 -16.05 -13.86 -14.66
N GLY A 285 -15.82 -13.76 -13.35
CA GLY A 285 -16.19 -14.79 -12.36
C GLY A 285 -16.92 -14.19 -11.14
N PRO A 286 -17.55 -15.01 -10.29
CA PRO A 286 -18.28 -14.49 -9.15
C PRO A 286 -17.30 -13.94 -8.09
N GLY A 287 -17.50 -12.68 -7.71
CA GLY A 287 -16.66 -11.99 -6.72
C GLY A 287 -16.69 -12.63 -5.33
N MET A 288 -17.71 -13.45 -5.03
CA MET A 288 -17.81 -14.16 -3.76
C MET A 288 -16.65 -15.12 -3.49
N ILE A 289 -16.07 -15.75 -4.51
CA ILE A 289 -14.98 -16.73 -4.33
C ILE A 289 -13.74 -16.06 -3.72
N PRO A 290 -13.16 -15.01 -4.34
CA PRO A 290 -12.05 -14.30 -3.72
C PRO A 290 -12.44 -13.59 -2.41
N ALA A 291 -13.67 -13.09 -2.27
CA ALA A 291 -14.12 -12.45 -1.03
C ALA A 291 -14.13 -13.41 0.18
N VAL A 292 -14.65 -14.63 -0.01
CA VAL A 292 -14.62 -15.69 1.01
C VAL A 292 -13.18 -16.11 1.32
N TRP A 293 -12.31 -16.15 0.31
CA TRP A 293 -10.91 -16.45 0.53
C TRP A 293 -10.20 -15.41 1.40
N ILE A 294 -10.44 -14.12 1.16
CA ILE A 294 -9.92 -13.02 1.97
C ILE A 294 -10.38 -13.16 3.42
N LEU A 295 -11.66 -13.46 3.64
CA LEU A 295 -12.23 -13.74 4.98
C LEU A 295 -11.49 -14.89 5.66
N MET A 296 -11.33 -16.03 4.98
CA MET A 296 -10.62 -17.20 5.52
C MET A 296 -9.16 -16.89 5.86
N ARG A 297 -8.48 -16.09 5.03
CA ARG A 297 -7.10 -15.66 5.26
C ARG A 297 -6.97 -14.86 6.55
N PHE A 298 -7.78 -13.82 6.75
CA PHE A 298 -7.72 -13.00 7.95
C PHE A 298 -8.11 -13.77 9.22
N ILE A 299 -9.11 -14.64 9.14
CA ILE A 299 -9.49 -15.53 10.25
C ILE A 299 -8.30 -16.43 10.61
N SER A 300 -7.65 -17.02 9.60
CA SER A 300 -6.52 -17.93 9.80
C SER A 300 -5.32 -17.20 10.39
N TRP A 301 -4.96 -16.01 9.89
CA TRP A 301 -3.90 -15.19 10.46
C TRP A 301 -4.20 -14.81 11.91
N THR A 302 -5.42 -14.35 12.20
CA THR A 302 -5.84 -13.99 13.56
C THR A 302 -5.76 -15.18 14.50
N ALA A 303 -6.31 -16.32 14.09
CA ALA A 303 -6.29 -17.54 14.89
C ALA A 303 -4.86 -18.00 15.17
N LEU A 304 -3.99 -18.05 14.15
CA LEU A 304 -2.59 -18.44 14.31
C LEU A 304 -1.83 -17.48 15.21
N CYS A 305 -2.06 -16.16 15.12
CA CYS A 305 -1.41 -15.17 15.99
C CYS A 305 -1.78 -15.34 17.47
N LEU A 306 -2.92 -15.99 17.78
CA LEU A 306 -3.40 -16.23 19.13
C LEU A 306 -3.00 -17.62 19.69
N VAL A 307 -2.41 -18.47 18.87
CA VAL A 307 -1.89 -19.78 19.29
C VAL A 307 -0.43 -19.61 19.70
N ASP A 308 -0.02 -20.28 20.78
CA ASP A 308 1.40 -20.41 21.12
C ASP A 308 2.00 -21.50 20.21
N LEU A 309 2.77 -21.09 19.20
CA LEU A 309 3.37 -22.03 18.26
C LEU A 309 4.70 -22.53 18.85
N PRO A 310 4.96 -23.85 18.83
CA PRO A 310 6.22 -24.39 19.33
C PRO A 310 7.39 -23.73 18.60
N GLN A 311 8.51 -23.54 19.31
CA GLN A 311 9.72 -22.88 18.82
C GLN A 311 10.18 -23.48 17.48
N GLY A 312 9.76 -22.86 16.38
CA GLY A 312 10.23 -23.12 15.02
C GLY A 312 10.04 -24.50 14.42
N VAL A 313 9.60 -24.52 13.16
CA VAL A 313 9.76 -25.69 12.30
C VAL A 313 11.23 -25.75 11.85
N ALA A 314 12.11 -26.37 12.64
CA ALA A 314 13.46 -26.71 12.18
C ALA A 314 13.37 -27.74 11.02
N PRO A 315 14.19 -27.64 9.94
CA PRO A 315 15.45 -26.92 9.80
C PRO A 315 15.43 -25.74 8.80
N LEU A 316 14.27 -25.28 8.34
CA LEU A 316 14.20 -24.15 7.41
C LEU A 316 14.55 -22.87 8.18
N GLY A 317 15.71 -22.28 7.90
CA GLY A 317 16.30 -21.15 8.64
C GLY A 317 15.33 -20.01 9.00
N SER A 318 15.70 -19.22 10.02
CA SER A 318 14.91 -18.15 10.68
C SER A 318 13.62 -18.58 11.41
N LEU A 319 13.14 -19.81 11.24
CA LEU A 319 11.97 -20.33 11.97
C LEU A 319 12.24 -20.61 13.45
N ALA A 320 13.49 -20.70 13.91
CA ALA A 320 13.81 -20.95 15.33
C ALA A 320 13.46 -19.79 16.30
N ARG A 321 12.81 -18.72 15.81
CA ARG A 321 12.34 -17.60 16.64
C ARG A 321 10.99 -17.95 17.30
N PRO A 322 10.67 -17.37 18.47
CA PRO A 322 9.33 -17.48 19.04
C PRO A 322 8.29 -16.96 18.04
N MET A 323 7.10 -17.56 18.03
CA MET A 323 6.01 -17.20 17.13
C MET A 323 4.66 -17.29 17.87
N GLY A 324 3.66 -16.59 17.35
CA GLY A 324 2.31 -16.64 17.90
C GLY A 324 2.11 -15.71 19.09
N LEU A 325 1.27 -16.13 20.04
CA LEU A 325 0.77 -15.25 21.11
C LEU A 325 1.86 -14.51 21.92
N PRO A 326 2.99 -15.14 22.32
CA PRO A 326 4.03 -14.44 23.06
C PRO A 326 4.61 -13.25 22.29
N VAL A 327 4.84 -13.42 20.97
CA VAL A 327 5.36 -12.36 20.11
C VAL A 327 4.31 -11.28 19.89
N LEU A 328 3.05 -11.67 19.66
CA LEU A 328 1.95 -10.70 19.52
C LEU A 328 1.85 -9.81 20.76
N ARG A 329 1.99 -10.41 21.95
CA ARG A 329 1.95 -9.69 23.22
C ARG A 329 3.09 -8.69 23.34
N GLU A 330 4.33 -9.15 23.23
CA GLU A 330 5.53 -8.32 23.44
C GLU A 330 5.66 -7.22 22.38
N LYS A 331 5.38 -7.53 21.10
CA LYS A 331 5.62 -6.61 19.99
C LYS A 331 4.49 -5.63 19.72
N PHE A 332 3.26 -5.96 20.09
CA PHE A 332 2.08 -5.19 19.70
C PHE A 332 1.14 -4.88 20.85
N LEU A 333 0.71 -5.88 21.63
CA LEU A 333 -0.28 -5.64 22.70
C LEU A 333 0.29 -4.80 23.83
N GLU A 334 1.50 -5.10 24.32
CA GLU A 334 2.16 -4.33 25.38
C GLU A 334 2.48 -2.88 24.94
N PRO A 335 3.03 -2.64 23.74
CA PRO A 335 3.13 -1.29 23.18
C PRO A 335 1.80 -0.55 23.09
N ALA A 336 0.74 -1.25 22.69
CA ALA A 336 -0.59 -0.66 22.56
C ALA A 336 -1.20 -0.31 23.93
N THR A 337 -1.05 -1.17 24.94
CA THR A 337 -1.50 -0.87 26.31
C THR A 337 -0.72 0.29 26.90
N ALA A 338 0.61 0.31 26.73
CA ALA A 338 1.45 1.40 27.22
C ALA A 338 1.09 2.74 26.55
N SER A 339 0.90 2.74 25.23
CA SER A 339 0.47 3.94 24.49
C SER A 339 -0.93 4.39 24.90
N TRP A 340 -1.85 3.46 25.19
CA TRP A 340 -3.18 3.80 25.68
C TRP A 340 -3.13 4.45 27.07
N GLU A 341 -2.32 3.92 27.99
CA GLU A 341 -2.09 4.51 29.31
C GLU A 341 -1.50 5.92 29.19
N ALA A 342 -0.55 6.13 28.27
CA ALA A 342 -0.01 7.46 28.00
C ALA A 342 -1.08 8.43 27.48
N VAL A 343 -1.89 8.03 26.50
CA VAL A 343 -3.01 8.84 25.99
C VAL A 343 -4.02 9.16 27.10
N ALA A 344 -4.34 8.19 27.97
CA ALA A 344 -5.24 8.41 29.09
C ALA A 344 -4.66 9.45 30.08
N CYS A 345 -3.36 9.37 30.40
CA CYS A 345 -2.64 10.34 31.23
C CYS A 345 -2.65 11.74 30.61
N PHE A 346 -2.38 11.85 29.30
CA PHE A 346 -2.44 13.12 28.57
C PHE A 346 -3.83 13.74 28.58
N THR A 347 -4.86 12.93 28.30
CA THR A 347 -6.24 13.42 28.23
C THR A 347 -6.80 13.78 29.60
N SER A 348 -6.43 13.07 30.69
CA SER A 348 -6.82 13.46 32.05
C SER A 348 -6.20 14.79 32.47
N ASN A 349 -4.90 15.01 32.18
CA ASN A 349 -4.23 16.27 32.53
C ASN A 349 -4.69 17.45 31.64
N PHE A 350 -4.98 17.18 30.36
CA PHE A 350 -5.59 18.19 29.48
C PHE A 350 -7.01 18.58 29.96
N TRP A 351 -7.84 17.61 30.35
CA TRP A 351 -9.20 17.90 30.83
C TRP A 351 -9.19 18.73 32.13
N ILE A 352 -8.30 18.42 33.07
CA ILE A 352 -8.14 19.17 34.32
C ILE A 352 -7.67 20.62 34.07
N SER A 353 -6.82 20.84 33.05
CA SER A 353 -6.32 22.19 32.71
C SER A 353 -7.30 23.04 31.88
N VAL A 354 -8.35 22.44 31.31
CA VAL A 354 -9.36 23.13 30.48
C VAL A 354 -10.68 23.33 31.24
N GLU A 355 -10.78 22.89 32.50
CA GLU A 355 -11.93 23.19 33.35
C GLU A 355 -12.05 24.72 33.46
N PRO A 356 -13.15 25.34 32.98
CA PRO A 356 -13.24 26.78 32.89
C PRO A 356 -13.46 27.32 34.29
N GLU A 357 -12.38 27.65 34.99
CA GLU A 357 -12.47 28.46 36.20
C GLU A 357 -13.07 29.81 35.80
N ALA A 358 -14.36 29.97 36.07
CA ALA A 358 -15.13 31.19 35.87
C ALA A 358 -14.65 32.40 36.71
N ASN A 359 -13.42 32.36 37.24
CA ASN A 359 -12.80 33.41 38.05
C ASN A 359 -11.25 33.48 37.97
N ALA A 360 -10.59 32.81 37.00
CA ALA A 360 -9.13 32.87 36.89
C ALA A 360 -8.65 34.02 36.00
N THR A 361 -8.72 35.26 36.50
CA THR A 361 -7.79 36.29 36.04
C THR A 361 -6.40 35.91 36.53
N SER A 362 -5.48 35.71 35.60
CA SER A 362 -4.06 35.32 35.79
C SER A 362 -3.80 33.87 36.20
N VAL A 363 -3.69 32.98 35.23
CA VAL A 363 -2.72 31.88 35.31
C VAL A 363 -1.78 32.07 34.13
N ALA A 364 -0.58 32.55 34.45
CA ALA A 364 0.54 32.52 33.52
C ALA A 364 0.75 31.07 33.09
N LEU A 365 1.03 30.89 31.81
CA LEU A 365 1.42 29.64 31.15
C LEU A 365 2.80 29.17 31.65
N THR A 366 2.98 29.08 32.96
CA THR A 366 4.24 28.85 33.66
C THR A 366 4.01 27.86 34.80
N GLU A 367 3.54 26.67 34.48
CA GLU A 367 3.90 25.46 35.20
C GLU A 367 4.00 24.31 34.18
N GLU A 368 5.22 23.99 33.78
CA GLU A 368 5.64 22.73 33.17
C GLU A 368 5.47 21.54 34.16
N VAL A 369 4.48 21.60 35.05
CA VAL A 369 4.32 20.69 36.20
C VAL A 369 3.19 19.72 35.86
N GLY A 370 3.56 18.57 35.29
CA GLY A 370 2.67 17.41 35.13
C GLY A 370 2.66 16.76 33.75
N PHE A 371 3.04 17.47 32.68
CA PHE A 371 3.23 16.84 31.37
C PHE A 371 4.51 15.98 31.30
N GLY A 372 5.50 16.26 32.16
CA GLY A 372 6.74 15.49 32.24
C GLY A 372 6.57 14.04 32.72
N ASP A 373 5.51 13.76 33.50
CA ASP A 373 5.24 12.42 34.04
C ASP A 373 4.46 11.53 33.06
N CYS A 374 3.70 12.12 32.12
CA CYS A 374 3.01 11.40 31.04
C CYS A 374 3.91 11.18 29.81
N GLY A 375 5.17 10.79 30.00
CA GLY A 375 6.09 10.51 28.89
C GLY A 375 5.60 9.35 28.03
N TRP A 376 5.80 9.40 26.71
CA TRP A 376 5.45 8.26 25.85
C TRP A 376 6.33 7.05 26.22
N PRO A 377 5.73 5.89 26.54
CA PRO A 377 6.47 4.81 27.15
C PRO A 377 7.40 4.10 26.16
N THR A 378 8.56 3.69 26.65
CA THR A 378 9.36 2.62 26.06
C THR A 378 8.81 1.29 26.57
N SER A 379 8.40 0.39 25.67
CA SER A 379 7.89 -0.94 26.05
C SER A 379 8.98 -1.98 25.86
N GLY A 380 9.48 -2.55 26.96
CA GLY A 380 10.57 -3.54 26.92
C GLY A 380 11.84 -2.97 26.29
N GLN A 381 12.28 -3.57 25.17
CA GLN A 381 13.47 -3.13 24.42
C GLN A 381 13.16 -2.13 23.30
N LEU A 382 11.91 -1.69 23.13
CA LEU A 382 11.52 -0.79 22.04
C LEU A 382 11.74 0.67 22.42
N SER A 383 12.24 1.47 21.46
CA SER A 383 12.24 2.93 21.57
C SER A 383 10.79 3.44 21.59
N SER A 384 10.57 4.65 22.13
CA SER A 384 9.24 5.29 22.11
C SER A 384 8.66 5.38 20.70
N ALA A 385 9.49 5.65 19.69
CA ALA A 385 9.08 5.67 18.29
C ALA A 385 8.66 4.30 17.75
N SER A 386 9.36 3.22 18.10
CA SER A 386 8.93 1.85 17.76
C SER A 386 7.63 1.48 18.49
N THR A 387 7.47 1.88 19.75
CA THR A 387 6.23 1.68 20.51
C THR A 387 5.04 2.37 19.85
N ILE A 388 5.19 3.63 19.43
CA ILE A 388 4.16 4.38 18.67
C ILE A 388 3.86 3.65 17.36
N PHE A 389 4.89 3.32 16.58
CA PHE A 389 4.73 2.68 15.28
C PHE A 389 3.97 1.35 15.38
N ASN A 390 4.39 0.46 16.28
CA ASN A 390 3.75 -0.84 16.49
C ASN A 390 2.32 -0.69 17.02
N THR A 391 2.06 0.30 17.89
CA THR A 391 0.72 0.61 18.37
C THR A 391 -0.19 1.06 17.24
N CYS A 392 0.27 1.99 16.39
CA CYS A 392 -0.48 2.46 15.24
C CYS A 392 -0.78 1.30 14.27
N LEU A 393 0.23 0.49 13.98
CA LEU A 393 0.10 -0.66 13.09
C LEU A 393 -0.90 -1.69 13.62
N PHE A 394 -0.82 -2.01 14.92
CA PHE A 394 -1.76 -2.91 15.58
C PHE A 394 -3.18 -2.33 15.61
N SER A 395 -3.34 -1.04 15.92
CA SER A 395 -4.64 -0.36 15.95
C SER A 395 -5.30 -0.35 14.57
N LEU A 396 -4.53 -0.08 13.52
CA LEU A 396 -5.00 -0.18 12.14
C LEU A 396 -5.48 -1.59 11.82
N ALA A 397 -4.72 -2.62 12.18
CA ALA A 397 -5.14 -4.01 11.97
C ALA A 397 -6.38 -4.37 12.79
N ALA A 398 -6.39 -4.07 14.09
CA ALA A 398 -7.45 -4.42 15.02
C ALA A 398 -8.80 -3.72 14.71
N VAL A 399 -8.77 -2.54 14.11
CA VAL A 399 -9.98 -1.79 13.74
C VAL A 399 -10.37 -2.03 12.28
N LEU A 400 -9.43 -1.88 11.34
CA LEU A 400 -9.76 -1.91 9.92
C LEU A 400 -10.00 -3.33 9.41
N VAL A 401 -9.36 -4.38 9.97
CA VAL A 401 -9.62 -5.76 9.54
C VAL A 401 -11.05 -6.17 9.86
N PRO A 402 -11.57 -6.06 11.10
CA PRO A 402 -12.97 -6.37 11.38
C PRO A 402 -13.95 -5.50 10.58
N LEU A 403 -13.68 -4.20 10.46
CA LEU A 403 -14.51 -3.31 9.66
C LEU A 403 -14.56 -3.75 8.19
N HIS A 404 -13.41 -4.09 7.60
CA HIS A 404 -13.32 -4.61 6.24
C HIS A 404 -14.11 -5.92 6.10
N MET A 405 -13.97 -6.86 7.05
CA MET A 405 -14.75 -8.11 7.03
C MET A 405 -16.25 -7.85 7.08
N CYS A 406 -16.71 -6.95 7.95
CA CYS A 406 -18.12 -6.58 8.05
C CYS A 406 -18.65 -5.98 6.73
N ILE A 407 -17.88 -5.10 6.09
CA ILE A 407 -18.26 -4.52 4.80
C ILE A 407 -18.29 -5.60 3.71
N VAL A 408 -17.30 -6.51 3.65
CA VAL A 408 -17.28 -7.61 2.68
C VAL A 408 -18.50 -8.50 2.86
N VAL A 409 -18.83 -8.90 4.09
CA VAL A 409 -20.04 -9.70 4.38
C VAL A 409 -21.30 -8.92 3.99
N GLY A 410 -21.39 -7.63 4.35
CA GLY A 410 -22.50 -6.77 3.94
C GLY A 410 -22.65 -6.67 2.42
N MET A 411 -21.55 -6.51 1.69
CA MET A 411 -21.54 -6.47 0.23
C MET A 411 -21.95 -7.82 -0.39
N LEU A 412 -21.53 -8.95 0.19
CA LEU A 412 -21.96 -10.28 -0.25
C LEU A 412 -23.46 -10.52 -0.03
N LEU A 413 -24.04 -9.95 1.03
CA LEU A 413 -25.45 -10.14 1.36
C LEU A 413 -26.37 -9.16 0.63
N LEU A 414 -25.92 -7.92 0.42
CA LEU A 414 -26.78 -6.80 0.00
C LEU A 414 -26.46 -6.27 -1.40
N ASN A 415 -25.27 -6.53 -1.95
CA ASN A 415 -24.88 -6.03 -3.27
C ASN A 415 -24.85 -7.18 -4.30
N PRO A 416 -25.86 -7.28 -5.19
CA PRO A 416 -25.95 -8.36 -6.17
C PRO A 416 -24.85 -8.30 -7.23
N ILE A 417 -24.24 -7.13 -7.47
CA ILE A 417 -23.07 -6.98 -8.36
C ILE A 417 -21.87 -7.67 -7.71
N TYR A 418 -21.65 -7.42 -6.42
CA TYR A 418 -20.54 -7.99 -5.67
C TYR A 418 -20.69 -9.50 -5.43
N ALA A 419 -21.91 -9.93 -5.09
CA ALA A 419 -22.21 -11.33 -4.79
C ALA A 419 -22.28 -12.20 -6.04
N CYS A 420 -23.04 -11.77 -7.05
CA CYS A 420 -23.42 -12.60 -8.20
C CYS A 420 -22.94 -12.05 -9.55
N GLY A 421 -22.28 -10.88 -9.58
CA GLY A 421 -21.89 -10.25 -10.83
C GLY A 421 -23.08 -9.74 -11.65
N ALA A 422 -24.12 -9.21 -10.98
CA ALA A 422 -25.23 -8.55 -11.67
C ALA A 422 -24.78 -7.34 -12.49
N ASP A 423 -25.44 -7.07 -13.62
CA ASP A 423 -25.13 -5.94 -14.48
C ASP A 423 -25.76 -4.64 -13.96
N ASN A 424 -25.02 -3.54 -14.08
CA ASN A 424 -25.51 -2.18 -13.86
C ASN A 424 -25.37 -1.36 -15.14
N ILE A 425 -26.24 -1.68 -16.10
CA ILE A 425 -26.18 -1.14 -17.48
C ILE A 425 -26.28 0.38 -17.46
N GLN A 426 -27.18 0.95 -16.65
CA GLN A 426 -27.35 2.40 -16.56
C GLN A 426 -26.06 3.11 -16.12
N LEU A 427 -25.43 2.65 -15.03
CA LEU A 427 -24.19 3.26 -14.56
C LEU A 427 -23.06 3.08 -15.57
N LYS A 428 -22.99 1.93 -16.25
CA LYS A 428 -22.01 1.66 -17.29
C LYS A 428 -22.14 2.66 -18.44
N GLU A 429 -23.35 2.86 -18.97
CA GLU A 429 -23.62 3.79 -20.06
C GLU A 429 -23.35 5.25 -19.65
N GLU A 430 -23.73 5.66 -18.44
CA GLU A 430 -23.44 6.99 -17.91
C GLU A 430 -21.92 7.25 -17.84
N VAL A 431 -21.15 6.27 -17.37
CA VAL A 431 -19.70 6.37 -17.25
C VAL A 431 -19.02 6.38 -18.62
N GLU A 432 -19.42 5.50 -19.54
CA GLU A 432 -18.91 5.46 -20.93
C GLU A 432 -19.25 6.75 -21.71
N ALA A 433 -20.39 7.36 -21.45
CA ALA A 433 -20.74 8.65 -22.03
C ALA A 433 -19.84 9.76 -21.49
N LYS A 434 -19.59 9.77 -20.18
CA LYS A 434 -18.75 10.81 -19.55
C LYS A 434 -17.27 10.68 -19.94
N ASP A 435 -16.79 9.47 -20.12
CA ASP A 435 -15.42 9.20 -20.56
C ASP A 435 -15.16 9.76 -21.97
N ARG A 436 -16.10 9.54 -22.89
CA ARG A 436 -16.04 10.14 -24.24
C ARG A 436 -15.99 11.67 -24.20
N GLU A 437 -16.78 12.30 -23.34
CA GLU A 437 -16.74 13.77 -23.15
C GLU A 437 -15.36 14.24 -22.67
N ILE A 438 -14.73 13.49 -21.74
CA ILE A 438 -13.39 13.79 -21.24
C ILE A 438 -12.33 13.60 -22.33
N GLU A 439 -12.42 12.53 -23.13
CA GLU A 439 -11.50 12.31 -24.26
C GLU A 439 -11.62 13.40 -25.33
N ASP A 440 -12.84 13.81 -25.66
CA ASP A 440 -13.07 14.87 -26.64
C ASP A 440 -12.52 16.22 -26.14
N PHE A 441 -12.69 16.52 -24.85
CA PHE A 441 -12.06 17.68 -24.21
C PHE A 441 -10.52 17.60 -24.27
N ALA A 442 -9.95 16.44 -23.97
CA ALA A 442 -8.50 16.22 -24.02
C ALA A 442 -7.94 16.47 -25.43
N LYS A 443 -8.59 15.92 -26.46
CA LYS A 443 -8.19 16.12 -27.87
C LYS A 443 -8.25 17.59 -28.27
N GLN A 444 -9.29 18.31 -27.84
CA GLN A 444 -9.41 19.74 -28.12
C GLN A 444 -8.26 20.54 -27.47
N ASN A 445 -7.88 20.21 -26.23
CA ASN A 445 -6.74 20.85 -25.56
C ASN A 445 -5.41 20.54 -26.25
N GLU A 446 -5.19 19.31 -26.72
CA GLU A 446 -3.98 18.96 -27.48
C GLU A 446 -3.85 19.78 -28.76
N LEU A 447 -4.95 19.95 -29.48
CA LEU A 447 -5.01 20.76 -30.70
C LEU A 447 -4.79 22.24 -30.39
N ALA A 448 -5.41 22.77 -29.33
CA ALA A 448 -5.27 24.17 -28.93
C ALA A 448 -3.85 24.49 -28.41
N ALA A 449 -3.18 23.54 -27.77
CA ALA A 449 -1.84 23.71 -27.23
C ALA A 449 -0.74 23.66 -28.32
N GLY A 450 -1.01 23.10 -29.51
CA GLY A 450 -0.03 22.99 -30.61
C GLY A 450 1.22 22.13 -30.28
N GLN A 451 1.22 21.43 -29.14
CA GLN A 451 2.41 20.77 -28.59
C GLN A 451 2.68 19.38 -29.15
N TYR A 452 1.69 18.73 -29.78
CA TYR A 452 1.86 17.39 -30.36
C TYR A 452 2.86 17.40 -31.52
N GLU A 453 2.86 18.46 -32.35
CA GLU A 453 3.86 18.65 -33.42
C GLU A 453 5.25 18.99 -32.85
N GLN A 454 5.35 19.85 -31.84
CA GLN A 454 6.65 20.28 -31.31
C GLN A 454 7.39 19.18 -30.52
N LEU A 455 6.68 18.32 -29.78
CA LEU A 455 7.29 17.25 -28.98
C LEU A 455 7.64 15.99 -29.82
N SER A 456 6.88 15.73 -30.89
CA SER A 456 7.19 14.64 -31.85
C SER A 456 8.37 14.97 -32.78
N LEU A 457 8.72 16.26 -32.90
CA LEU A 457 9.86 16.75 -33.69
C LEU A 457 11.19 16.81 -32.93
N LEU A 458 11.21 16.54 -31.62
CA LEU A 458 12.47 16.46 -30.87
C LEU A 458 13.25 15.20 -31.30
N PRO A 459 14.50 15.35 -31.79
CA PRO A 459 15.26 14.23 -32.34
C PRO A 459 15.53 13.14 -31.29
N ASN A 460 15.64 11.91 -31.79
CA ASN A 460 15.96 10.69 -31.02
C ASN A 460 17.21 10.81 -30.15
#